data_AF-A0AAE3I3Y1-F1
#
_entry.id   AF-A0AAE3I3Y1-F1
#
_cell.length_a   1.000
_cell.length_b   1.000
_cell.length_c   1.000
_cell.angle_alpha   90.00
_cell.angle_beta   90.00
_cell.angle_gamma   90.00
#
_symmetry.space_group_name_H-M   'P 1'
#
loop_
_entity.id
_entity.type
_entity.pdbx_description
1 polymer ?
#
loop_
_entity_poly.entity_id
_entity_poly.type
_entity_poly.pdbx_seq_one_letter_code
_entity_poly.pdbx_strand_id
1 'polypeptide(L)'
;MKYRHAAFTLIELTIALAIAALLAGAAIQTWSGHHERTQRAAARAALVSTMVELERQYAHTGNSSTPASVPEHVSGYHLLASPCDGRAPSHCIEVAALPVRPGIACGTLILRNTGERFTQIGNDRQPASSACWP
;
A
#
# COMPACT_ATOMS: atom_id res chain seq x y z
N MET A 1 -53.91 33.48 -19.50
CA MET A 1 -53.32 32.13 -19.63
C MET A 1 -52.54 31.83 -18.36
N LYS A 2 -53.02 30.90 -17.52
CA LYS A 2 -52.31 30.51 -16.29
C LYS A 2 -51.42 29.32 -16.62
N TYR A 3 -50.11 29.53 -16.67
CA TYR A 3 -49.14 28.44 -16.68
C TYR A 3 -49.21 27.74 -15.32
N ARG A 4 -49.87 26.59 -15.27
CA ARG A 4 -49.80 25.71 -14.11
C ARG A 4 -48.39 25.18 -14.07
N HIS A 5 -47.57 25.70 -13.16
CA HIS A 5 -46.30 25.08 -12.81
C HIS A 5 -46.61 23.62 -12.44
N ALA A 6 -46.07 22.68 -13.21
CA ALA A 6 -46.13 21.27 -12.90
C ALA A 6 -45.43 21.09 -11.56
N ALA A 7 -46.21 20.94 -10.49
CA ALA A 7 -45.66 20.69 -9.17
C ALA A 7 -44.99 19.32 -9.21
N PHE A 8 -43.70 19.31 -8.82
CA PHE A 8 -42.85 18.14 -8.71
C PHE A 8 -43.61 17.01 -8.01
N THR A 9 -43.83 15.90 -8.71
CA THR A 9 -44.61 14.80 -8.13
C THR A 9 -43.74 13.99 -7.18
N LEU A 10 -44.35 13.38 -6.17
CA LEU A 10 -43.62 12.50 -5.24
C LEU A 10 -42.95 11.34 -6.01
N ILE A 11 -43.54 10.90 -7.12
CA ILE A 11 -43.01 9.87 -8.01
C ILE A 11 -41.73 10.35 -8.72
N GLU A 12 -41.68 11.60 -9.16
CA GLU A 12 -40.50 12.17 -9.80
C GLU A 12 -39.33 12.28 -8.82
N LEU A 13 -39.63 12.66 -7.57
CA LEU A 13 -38.64 12.70 -6.48
C LEU A 13 -38.10 11.30 -6.17
N THR A 14 -38.96 10.29 -6.06
CA THR A 14 -38.53 8.92 -5.71
C THR A 14 -37.70 8.28 -6.81
N ILE A 15 -38.03 8.53 -8.09
CA ILE A 15 -37.25 8.07 -9.23
C ILE A 15 -35.87 8.75 -9.25
N ALA A 16 -35.82 10.07 -9.06
CA ALA A 16 -34.54 10.80 -8.99
C ALA A 16 -33.65 10.29 -7.86
N LEU A 17 -34.22 10.02 -6.67
CA LEU A 17 -33.49 9.46 -5.53
C LEU A 17 -32.99 8.03 -5.80
N ALA A 18 -33.80 7.20 -6.46
CA ALA A 18 -33.43 5.84 -6.83
C ALA A 18 -32.23 5.84 -7.81
N ILE A 19 -32.25 6.71 -8.81
CA ILE A 19 -31.13 6.87 -9.76
C ILE A 19 -29.89 7.38 -9.03
N ALA A 20 -30.04 8.39 -8.14
CA ALA A 20 -28.93 8.92 -7.36
C ALA A 20 -28.29 7.86 -6.46
N ALA A 21 -29.09 7.02 -5.80
CA ALA A 21 -28.58 5.93 -4.95
C ALA A 21 -27.82 4.87 -5.75
N LEU A 22 -28.31 4.51 -6.94
CA LEU A 22 -27.64 3.57 -7.84
C LEU A 22 -26.27 4.11 -8.28
N LEU A 23 -26.23 5.38 -8.70
CA LEU A 23 -24.99 6.04 -9.13
C LEU A 23 -24.00 6.19 -7.97
N ALA A 24 -24.47 6.59 -6.79
CA ALA A 24 -23.64 6.71 -5.61
C ALA A 24 -23.03 5.36 -5.19
N GLY A 25 -23.84 4.28 -5.21
CA GLY A 25 -23.37 2.93 -4.91
C GLY A 25 -22.27 2.46 -5.87
N ALA A 26 -22.48 2.66 -7.18
CA ALA A 26 -21.47 2.33 -8.19
C ALA A 26 -20.18 3.15 -8.02
N ALA A 27 -20.30 4.46 -7.75
CA ALA A 27 -19.15 5.34 -7.55
C ALA A 27 -18.27 4.89 -6.37
N ILE A 28 -18.88 4.50 -5.25
CA ILE A 28 -18.16 4.04 -4.04
C ILE A 28 -17.29 2.81 -4.33
N GLN A 29 -17.79 1.84 -5.10
CA GLN A 29 -17.06 0.60 -5.39
C GLN A 29 -15.87 0.81 -6.33
N THR A 30 -15.96 1.77 -7.26
CA THR A 30 -14.86 2.04 -8.21
C THR A 30 -13.62 2.65 -7.56
N TRP A 31 -13.78 3.38 -6.45
CA TRP A 31 -12.69 4.14 -5.84
C TRP A 31 -11.80 3.27 -4.93
N SER A 32 -12.38 2.30 -4.22
CA SER A 32 -11.68 1.50 -3.21
C SER A 32 -10.50 0.71 -3.78
N GLY A 33 -10.67 0.05 -4.92
CA GLY A 33 -9.62 -0.77 -5.53
C GLY A 33 -8.42 0.04 -6.06
N HIS A 34 -8.63 1.29 -6.47
CA HIS A 34 -7.55 2.15 -6.98
C HIS A 34 -6.66 2.66 -5.84
N HIS A 35 -7.26 3.00 -4.70
CA HIS A 35 -6.50 3.46 -3.52
C HIS A 35 -5.55 2.38 -2.97
N GLU A 36 -5.98 1.12 -2.91
CA GLU A 36 -5.08 0.07 -2.43
C GLU A 36 -3.90 -0.17 -3.38
N ARG A 37 -4.15 -0.13 -4.69
CA ARG A 37 -3.09 -0.31 -5.69
C ARG A 37 -2.06 0.82 -5.64
N THR A 38 -2.52 2.07 -5.50
CA THR A 38 -1.61 3.22 -5.39
C THR A 38 -0.82 3.20 -4.08
N GLN A 39 -1.44 2.82 -2.97
CA GLN A 39 -0.73 2.66 -1.69
C GLN A 39 0.34 1.56 -1.77
N ARG A 40 0.02 0.40 -2.37
CA ARG A 40 1.02 -0.66 -2.58
C ARG A 40 2.15 -0.21 -3.50
N ALA A 41 1.85 0.53 -4.57
CA ALA A 41 2.87 1.07 -5.46
C ALA A 41 3.80 2.07 -4.75
N ALA A 42 3.23 2.96 -3.93
CA ALA A 42 4.00 3.90 -3.12
C ALA A 42 4.89 3.19 -2.08
N ALA A 43 4.35 2.17 -1.39
CA ALA A 43 5.12 1.35 -0.46
C ALA A 43 6.29 0.63 -1.15
N ARG A 44 6.07 0.06 -2.34
CA ARG A 44 7.15 -0.57 -3.14
C ARG A 44 8.22 0.43 -3.55
N ALA A 45 7.83 1.62 -4.00
CA ALA A 45 8.77 2.66 -4.37
C ALA A 45 9.64 3.08 -3.18
N ALA A 46 9.02 3.23 -2.01
CA ALA A 46 9.73 3.55 -0.77
C ALA A 46 10.68 2.42 -0.34
N LEU A 47 10.25 1.16 -0.40
CA LEU A 47 11.12 0.01 -0.13
C LEU A 47 12.38 0.01 -1.00
N VAL A 48 12.20 0.22 -2.32
CA VAL A 48 13.33 0.27 -3.25
C VAL A 48 14.22 1.48 -2.96
N SER A 49 13.65 2.67 -2.72
CA SER A 49 14.47 3.85 -2.40
C SER A 49 15.25 3.67 -1.10
N THR A 50 14.64 3.06 -0.09
CA THR A 50 15.34 2.77 1.18
C THR A 50 16.46 1.78 0.96
N MET A 51 16.26 0.74 0.16
CA MET A 51 17.32 -0.23 -0.14
C MET A 51 18.49 0.40 -0.88
N VAL A 52 18.22 1.25 -1.87
CA VAL A 52 19.27 1.97 -2.60
C VAL A 52 20.10 2.85 -1.66
N GLU A 53 19.46 3.51 -0.69
CA GLU A 53 20.17 4.32 0.29
C GLU A 53 21.06 3.47 1.22
N LEU A 54 20.57 2.30 1.64
CA LEU A 54 21.35 1.35 2.43
C LEU A 54 22.57 0.82 1.66
N GLU A 55 22.42 0.53 0.38
CA GLU A 55 23.52 0.09 -0.48
C GLU A 55 24.56 1.20 -0.68
N ARG A 56 24.13 2.46 -0.84
CA ARG A 56 25.04 3.61 -0.90
C ARG A 56 25.81 3.78 0.40
N GLN A 57 25.12 3.74 1.53
CA GLN A 57 25.75 3.83 2.84
C GLN A 57 26.78 2.71 3.06
N TYR A 58 26.43 1.48 2.65
CA TYR A 58 27.35 0.35 2.69
C TYR A 58 28.58 0.58 1.80
N ALA A 59 28.41 1.10 0.59
CA ALA A 59 29.54 1.42 -0.30
C ALA A 59 30.48 2.49 0.29
N HIS A 60 29.95 3.45 1.05
CA HIS A 60 30.75 4.51 1.68
C HIS A 60 31.44 4.09 2.98
N THR A 61 30.77 3.30 3.82
CA THR A 61 31.22 3.02 5.19
C THR A 61 31.68 1.58 5.41
N GLY A 62 31.44 0.68 4.46
CA GLY A 62 31.64 -0.76 4.60
C GLY A 62 30.71 -1.41 5.64
N ASN A 63 29.72 -0.66 6.13
CA ASN A 63 28.85 -1.09 7.22
C ASN A 63 27.38 -0.90 6.86
N SER A 64 26.57 -1.94 7.08
CA SER A 64 25.12 -1.98 6.90
C SER A 64 24.36 -2.03 8.23
N SER A 65 25.03 -1.79 9.36
CA SER A 65 24.50 -2.02 10.72
C SER A 65 23.36 -1.09 11.16
N THR A 66 23.18 0.04 10.50
CA THR A 66 22.16 1.01 10.91
C THR A 66 21.48 1.59 9.69
N PRO A 67 20.18 1.29 9.49
CA PRO A 67 19.44 1.91 8.42
C PRO A 67 19.29 3.41 8.72
N ALA A 68 20.04 4.23 7.99
CA ALA A 68 19.95 5.67 8.09
C ALA A 68 18.54 6.11 7.65
N SER A 69 17.79 6.67 8.60
CA SER A 69 16.57 7.44 8.35
C SER A 69 15.62 6.80 7.34
N VAL A 70 15.13 5.59 7.65
CA VAL A 70 14.01 5.01 6.92
C VAL A 70 12.78 5.88 7.18
N PRO A 71 12.03 6.29 6.15
CA PRO A 71 10.80 7.05 6.34
C PRO A 71 9.84 6.24 7.21
N GLU A 72 9.47 6.77 8.38
CA GLU A 72 8.60 6.05 9.33
C GLU A 72 7.21 5.76 8.73
N HIS A 73 6.76 6.56 7.76
CA HIS A 73 5.43 6.41 7.17
C HIS A 73 5.38 6.74 5.69
N VAL A 74 4.87 5.81 4.88
CA VAL A 74 4.59 6.02 3.46
C VAL A 74 3.22 5.44 3.11
N SER A 75 2.28 6.33 2.74
CA SER A 75 1.00 5.97 2.14
C SER A 75 0.22 4.86 2.89
N GLY A 76 0.23 4.88 4.22
CA GLY A 76 -0.46 3.88 5.05
C GLY A 76 0.37 2.63 5.37
N TYR A 77 1.68 2.66 5.12
CA TYR A 77 2.65 1.66 5.56
C TYR A 77 3.72 2.28 6.45
N HIS A 78 4.19 1.52 7.44
CA HIS A 78 5.38 1.82 8.24
C HIS A 78 6.55 1.02 7.68
N LEU A 79 7.65 1.69 7.31
CA LEU A 79 8.86 1.03 6.84
C LEU A 79 9.80 0.76 8.01
N LEU A 80 10.27 -0.48 8.10
CA LEU A 80 11.20 -0.96 9.10
C LEU A 80 12.34 -1.66 8.38
N ALA A 81 13.58 -1.35 8.75
CA ALA A 81 14.75 -2.02 8.22
C ALA A 81 15.43 -2.82 9.34
N SER A 82 15.70 -4.08 9.07
CA SER A 82 16.24 -5.02 10.05
C SER A 82 17.21 -6.01 9.37
N PRO A 83 18.16 -6.58 10.13
CA PRO A 83 18.93 -7.72 9.64
C PRO A 83 17.99 -8.88 9.30
N CYS A 84 18.39 -9.71 8.34
CA CYS A 84 17.65 -10.92 8.02
C CYS A 84 17.77 -11.96 9.15
N ASP A 85 16.72 -12.76 9.35
CA ASP A 85 16.73 -13.84 10.34
C ASP A 85 17.94 -14.77 10.17
N GLY A 86 18.69 -14.95 11.25
CA GLY A 86 19.84 -15.85 11.31
C GLY A 86 21.07 -15.40 10.51
N ARG A 87 21.13 -14.16 10.01
CA ARG A 87 22.29 -13.62 9.29
C ARG A 87 22.84 -12.36 9.94
N ALA A 88 24.15 -12.15 9.81
CA ALA A 88 24.77 -10.91 10.25
C ALA A 88 24.26 -9.71 9.41
N PRO A 89 24.07 -8.53 10.00
CA PRO A 89 23.63 -7.32 9.30
C PRO A 89 24.56 -6.92 8.15
N SER A 90 25.84 -7.30 8.24
CA SER A 90 26.86 -7.10 7.20
C SER A 90 26.62 -7.88 5.92
N HIS A 91 25.89 -9.00 5.98
CA HIS A 91 25.63 -9.87 4.84
C HIS A 91 24.20 -9.77 4.32
N CYS A 92 23.25 -9.48 5.20
CA CYS A 92 21.84 -9.50 4.83
C CYS A 92 21.05 -8.46 5.62
N ILE A 93 20.44 -7.54 4.87
CA ILE A 93 19.50 -6.57 5.39
C ILE A 93 18.20 -6.69 4.60
N GLU A 94 17.09 -6.50 5.29
CA GLU A 94 15.76 -6.47 4.71
C GLU A 94 15.00 -5.24 5.19
N VAL A 95 14.16 -4.71 4.30
CA VAL A 95 13.23 -3.62 4.60
C VAL A 95 11.82 -4.17 4.44
N ALA A 96 11.02 -3.99 5.49
CA ALA A 96 9.64 -4.41 5.59
C ALA A 96 8.72 -3.19 5.64
N ALA A 97 7.68 -3.15 4.80
CA ALA A 97 6.60 -2.18 4.84
C ALA A 97 5.38 -2.84 5.48
N LEU A 98 5.11 -2.48 6.73
CA LEU A 98 4.00 -2.99 7.54
C LEU A 98 2.75 -2.15 7.28
N PRO A 99 1.60 -2.75 6.93
CA PRO A 99 0.37 -2.00 6.74
C PRO A 99 -0.14 -1.46 8.07
N VAL A 100 -0.49 -0.17 8.10
CA VAL A 100 -1.00 0.51 9.30
C VAL A 100 -2.40 0.03 9.67
N ARG A 101 -3.16 -0.46 8.68
CA ARG A 101 -4.48 -1.05 8.89
C ARG A 101 -4.43 -2.57 8.64
N PRO A 102 -4.96 -3.39 9.57
CA PRO A 102 -5.09 -4.83 9.35
C PRO A 102 -6.08 -5.12 8.20
N GLY A 103 -5.87 -6.21 7.47
CA GLY A 103 -6.79 -6.67 6.41
C GLY A 103 -6.39 -6.31 4.98
N ILE A 104 -5.20 -5.74 4.74
CA ILE A 104 -4.69 -5.56 3.37
C ILE A 104 -4.32 -6.94 2.79
N ALA A 105 -4.85 -7.26 1.60
CA ALA A 105 -4.70 -8.58 0.96
C ALA A 105 -3.26 -9.07 0.78
N CYS A 106 -2.27 -8.17 0.77
CA CYS A 106 -0.85 -8.50 0.61
C CYS A 106 -0.04 -8.48 1.91
N GLY A 107 -0.64 -8.08 3.04
CA GLY A 107 0.04 -7.97 4.33
C GLY A 107 1.27 -7.07 4.29
N THR A 108 2.31 -7.49 5.02
CA THR A 108 3.61 -6.82 5.09
C THR A 108 4.43 -7.16 3.86
N LEU A 109 4.97 -6.13 3.20
CA LEU A 109 5.80 -6.25 2.00
C LEU A 109 7.28 -6.21 2.40
N ILE A 110 8.08 -7.21 2.05
CA ILE A 110 9.50 -7.30 2.45
C ILE A 110 10.39 -7.37 1.22
N LEU A 111 11.44 -6.55 1.19
CA LEU A 111 12.50 -6.55 0.19
C LEU A 111 13.84 -6.81 0.88
N ARG A 112 14.67 -7.68 0.31
CA ARG A 112 16.02 -7.99 0.79
C ARG A 112 17.08 -7.41 -0.14
N ASN A 113 18.28 -7.11 0.38
CA ASN A 113 19.42 -6.65 -0.43
C ASN A 113 19.84 -7.63 -1.54
N THR A 114 19.46 -8.90 -1.44
CA THR A 114 19.65 -9.92 -2.49
C THR A 114 18.68 -9.76 -3.67
N GLY A 115 17.70 -8.86 -3.57
CA GLY A 115 16.60 -8.71 -4.53
C GLY A 115 15.43 -9.65 -4.28
N GLU A 116 15.52 -10.53 -3.29
CA GLU A 116 14.40 -11.41 -2.90
C GLU A 116 13.24 -10.59 -2.32
N ARG A 117 12.03 -10.94 -2.75
CA ARG A 117 10.78 -10.27 -2.37
C ARG A 117 9.90 -11.25 -1.61
N PHE A 118 9.40 -10.83 -0.45
CA PHE A 118 8.50 -11.64 0.37
C PHE A 118 7.25 -10.85 0.74
N THR A 119 6.20 -11.59 1.04
CA THR A 119 4.99 -11.08 1.68
C THR A 119 4.75 -11.84 2.97
N GLN A 120 4.34 -11.14 4.01
CA GLN A 120 4.04 -11.74 5.31
C GLN A 120 2.63 -11.37 5.77
N ILE A 121 1.83 -12.40 6.06
CA ILE A 121 0.48 -12.28 6.59
C ILE A 121 0.44 -12.99 7.94
N GLY A 122 0.30 -12.24 9.02
CA GLY A 122 0.51 -12.78 10.37
C GLY A 122 1.96 -13.27 10.54
N ASN A 123 2.12 -14.54 10.87
CA ASN A 123 3.44 -15.17 11.04
C ASN A 123 3.91 -15.93 9.80
N ASP A 124 3.08 -16.02 8.75
CA ASP A 124 3.38 -16.77 7.55
C ASP A 124 4.12 -15.89 6.55
N ARG A 125 5.42 -16.15 6.37
CA ARG A 125 6.27 -15.48 5.38
C ARG A 125 6.36 -16.34 4.12
N GLN A 126 5.97 -15.76 2.99
CA GLN A 126 5.94 -16.44 1.69
C GLN A 126 6.63 -15.61 0.60
N PRO A 127 7.12 -16.23 -0.49
CA PRO A 127 7.60 -15.49 -1.65
C PRO A 127 6.50 -14.56 -2.18
N ALA A 128 6.87 -13.34 -2.57
CA ALA A 128 5.89 -12.37 -3.02
C ALA A 128 5.19 -12.85 -4.30
N SER A 129 3.85 -12.89 -4.28
CA SER A 129 3.06 -13.20 -5.47
C SER A 129 3.08 -12.04 -6.48
N SER A 130 2.92 -12.32 -7.77
CA SER A 130 2.84 -11.29 -8.82
C SER A 130 1.70 -10.29 -8.61
N ALA A 131 0.65 -10.68 -7.89
CA ALA A 131 -0.44 -9.78 -7.50
C ALA A 131 0.01 -8.71 -6.47
N CYS A 132 0.95 -9.08 -5.59
CA CYS A 132 1.48 -8.21 -4.54
C CYS A 132 2.80 -7.54 -4.92
N TRP A 133 3.51 -8.09 -5.90
CA TRP A 133 4.74 -7.58 -6.47
C TRP A 133 4.83 -7.96 -7.96
N PRO A 134 4.28 -7.14 -8.87
CA PRO A 134 4.50 -7.32 -10.29
C PRO A 134 5.97 -7.08 -10.68
#